data_AF-F6YE47-F1
#
_entry.id   AF-F6YE47-F1
#
_cell.length_a   1.000
_cell.length_b   1.000
_cell.length_c   1.000
_cell.angle_alpha   90.00
_cell.angle_beta   90.00
_cell.angle_gamma   90.00
#
_symmetry.space_group_name_H-M   'P 1'
#
loop_
_entity.id
_entity.type
_entity.pdbx_description
1 polymer ?
#
loop_
_entity_poly.entity_id
_entity_poly.type
_entity_poly.pdbx_seq_one_letter_code
_entity_poly.pdbx_strand_id
1 'polypeptide(L)'
;MSVVHQLSAGWLLDHLSFINKINYQLHQHHEPCCSKNEFTTSVHFESLQMDSVSSSGACAAFIASDPTTKPENDDGGNYEMLTQKFVFRPELFDVTKPYITPAVHKECQQSNEKEDLMNGVKKEISISIIGKKRKRCVVFNQGELDAMEYHTKIRELILDGSLQLIQEGLKSGFLYPLFEKQDKCSKPITLPLDTCNLPELCEMAKHLPSLNEMEHQTLQLVEEDTSVTEQDLFLRVVENNSSFTKVITLMGQKYLLPPKSSFLLSDISCMQPLLNYRKTFDVIVIDPPWQNKSVKRSNSYLSPLQIKQIPIPKLAAPNCLLVTWVTNRQKHLRFIKEELYPSWSVEVVAEWHWVKITNSGEFVFPLDSPHKKPYEGLILGRVQEKTALPLRNADVNVLPIPDHKLIVSVPCTLHSHKPPLAEVLKDYIKPDGEYLELFARNLQPGWTSWGNEVLKFQHVDYFIALESGS
;
A
#
# COMPACT_ATOMS: atom_id res chain seq x y z
N MET A 1 15.71 8.79 10.05
CA MET A 1 14.60 9.55 9.43
C MET A 1 14.37 8.99 8.03
N SER A 2 13.14 8.93 7.50
CA SER A 2 12.86 8.27 6.20
C SER A 2 12.78 9.29 5.08
N VAL A 3 12.34 10.51 5.39
CA VAL A 3 12.75 11.69 4.63
C VAL A 3 14.26 11.89 4.82
N VAL A 4 15.02 11.77 3.73
CA VAL A 4 16.47 12.01 3.70
C VAL A 4 16.73 13.51 3.60
N HIS A 5 16.05 14.17 2.66
CA HIS A 5 16.12 15.63 2.45
C HIS A 5 14.73 16.21 2.18
N GLN A 6 14.51 17.43 2.68
CA GLN A 6 13.32 18.24 2.43
C GLN A 6 13.78 19.58 1.87
N LEU A 7 13.40 19.87 0.63
CA LEU A 7 13.72 21.11 -0.09
C LEU A 7 12.43 21.84 -0.50
N SER A 8 12.57 23.04 -1.05
CA SER A 8 11.44 23.79 -1.60
C SER A 8 10.72 23.05 -2.72
N ALA A 9 11.41 22.21 -3.50
CA ALA A 9 10.78 21.39 -4.54
C ALA A 9 9.99 20.19 -3.99
N GLY A 10 10.30 19.70 -2.78
CA GLY A 10 9.68 18.49 -2.23
C GLY A 10 10.63 17.67 -1.37
N TRP A 11 10.51 16.34 -1.44
CA TRP A 11 11.19 15.42 -0.53
C TRP A 11 11.97 14.34 -1.28
N LEU A 12 13.17 14.02 -0.79
CA LEU A 12 13.90 12.80 -1.14
C LEU A 12 13.61 11.77 -0.05
N LEU A 13 12.97 10.65 -0.43
CA LEU A 13 12.55 9.61 0.51
C LEU A 13 13.38 8.34 0.36
N ASP A 14 13.79 7.81 1.50
CA ASP A 14 14.19 6.42 1.66
C ASP A 14 12.93 5.57 1.90
N HIS A 15 12.40 5.04 0.80
CA HIS A 15 11.19 4.23 0.78
C HIS A 15 11.34 2.98 1.65
N LEU A 16 12.47 2.27 1.55
CA LEU A 16 12.72 1.06 2.32
C LEU A 16 12.82 1.36 3.83
N SER A 17 13.56 2.41 4.19
CA SER A 17 13.69 2.84 5.58
C SER A 17 12.33 3.19 6.19
N PHE A 18 11.41 3.78 5.40
CA PHE A 18 10.04 4.01 5.86
C PHE A 18 9.35 2.71 6.29
N ILE A 19 9.41 1.67 5.45
CA ILE A 19 8.79 0.37 5.78
C ILE A 19 9.46 -0.23 7.01
N ASN A 20 10.80 -0.19 7.08
CA ASN A 20 11.56 -0.79 8.17
C ASN A 20 11.44 -0.03 9.50
N LYS A 21 11.02 1.23 9.49
CA LYS A 21 10.70 2.00 10.70
C LYS A 21 9.49 1.48 11.46
N ILE A 22 8.61 0.74 10.80
CA ILE A 22 7.46 0.08 11.44
C ILE A 22 7.91 -0.82 12.60
N ASN A 23 9.18 -1.26 12.58
CA ASN A 23 9.82 -2.05 13.62
C ASN A 23 9.06 -3.35 13.89
N TYR A 24 8.94 -4.19 12.85
CA TYR A 24 8.29 -5.48 12.95
C TYR A 24 9.05 -6.38 13.94
N GLN A 25 8.53 -6.48 15.15
CA GLN A 25 9.11 -7.25 16.26
C GLN A 25 8.07 -8.21 16.80
N LEU A 26 8.42 -9.49 16.79
CA LEU A 26 7.62 -10.57 17.35
C LEU A 26 8.28 -11.03 18.65
N HIS A 27 7.54 -11.10 19.75
CA HIS A 27 8.05 -11.74 20.96
C HIS A 27 7.84 -13.25 20.85
N GLN A 28 8.82 -14.02 21.32
CA GLN A 28 8.67 -15.47 21.43
C GLN A 28 8.47 -15.83 22.90
N HIS A 29 7.34 -16.46 23.21
CA HIS A 29 7.16 -17.14 24.48
C HIS A 29 7.86 -18.51 24.41
N HIS A 30 8.84 -18.74 25.28
CA HIS A 30 9.41 -20.07 25.45
C HIS A 30 8.40 -20.92 26.23
N GLU A 31 7.74 -21.89 25.57
CA GLU A 31 7.21 -23.02 26.32
C GLU A 31 8.40 -23.78 26.90
N PRO A 32 8.45 -24.07 28.21
CA PRO A 32 9.46 -24.96 28.74
C PRO A 32 9.21 -26.34 28.16
N CYS A 33 10.08 -26.77 27.24
CA CYS A 33 10.05 -28.11 26.69
C CYS A 33 10.33 -29.09 27.84
N CYS A 34 9.26 -29.64 28.42
CA CYS A 34 9.37 -30.72 29.40
C CYS A 34 10.12 -31.86 28.75
N SER A 35 11.32 -32.08 29.25
CA SER A 35 12.20 -33.18 28.93
C SER A 35 11.47 -34.51 29.02
N LYS A 36 11.57 -35.30 27.95
CA LYS A 36 11.53 -36.77 27.87
C LYS A 36 11.01 -37.46 29.14
N ASN A 37 9.81 -38.02 29.07
CA ASN A 37 9.57 -39.35 29.59
C ASN A 37 8.69 -40.11 28.60
N GLU A 38 9.32 -41.11 27.98
CA GLU A 38 8.64 -42.20 27.30
C GLU A 38 7.64 -42.83 28.25
N PHE A 39 6.36 -42.91 27.87
CA PHE A 39 5.57 -44.08 28.21
C PHE A 39 4.69 -44.48 27.02
N THR A 40 4.90 -45.74 26.67
CA THR A 40 4.30 -46.55 25.62
C THR A 40 2.78 -46.58 25.65
N THR A 41 2.22 -46.62 24.45
CA THR A 41 0.85 -47.00 24.09
C THR A 41 0.31 -48.22 24.86
N SER A 42 -0.92 -48.12 25.37
CA SER A 42 -1.87 -49.23 25.36
C SER A 42 -3.31 -48.73 25.31
N VAL A 43 -4.01 -49.20 24.29
CA VAL A 43 -5.45 -49.05 24.04
C VAL A 43 -6.26 -49.68 25.17
N HIS A 44 -7.30 -49.01 25.66
CA HIS A 44 -8.54 -49.69 26.03
C HIS A 44 -9.76 -48.77 25.95
N PHE A 45 -10.71 -49.20 25.13
CA PHE A 45 -12.10 -48.75 25.07
C PHE A 45 -12.81 -49.15 26.37
N GLU A 46 -13.57 -48.23 26.97
CA GLU A 46 -14.79 -48.59 27.70
C GLU A 46 -15.79 -47.43 27.72
N SER A 47 -16.98 -47.73 27.24
CA SER A 47 -18.20 -46.92 27.27
C SER A 47 -18.80 -46.87 28.68
N LEU A 48 -19.52 -45.80 29.04
CA LEU A 48 -20.96 -45.86 29.39
C LEU A 48 -21.51 -44.53 29.94
N GLN A 49 -22.61 -44.12 29.30
CA GLN A 49 -23.87 -43.59 29.85
C GLN A 49 -24.05 -42.18 30.43
N MET A 50 -25.18 -41.62 29.97
CA MET A 50 -25.93 -40.43 30.36
C MET A 50 -26.32 -40.38 31.83
N ASP A 51 -26.45 -39.16 32.36
CA ASP A 51 -27.67 -38.55 32.93
C ASP A 51 -27.29 -37.15 33.47
N SER A 52 -28.15 -36.22 33.86
CA SER A 52 -29.38 -35.67 33.32
C SER A 52 -29.63 -34.38 34.15
N VAL A 53 -30.20 -33.34 33.52
CA VAL A 53 -31.11 -32.32 34.10
C VAL A 53 -30.61 -31.26 35.12
N SER A 54 -31.12 -30.06 34.84
CA SER A 54 -31.14 -28.70 35.40
C SER A 54 -31.44 -28.44 36.88
N SER A 55 -30.99 -27.27 37.36
CA SER A 55 -31.74 -26.30 38.21
C SER A 55 -30.86 -25.05 38.45
N SER A 56 -31.16 -23.87 37.91
CA SER A 56 -31.91 -22.76 38.56
C SER A 56 -31.45 -22.38 39.97
N GLY A 57 -31.13 -21.09 40.19
CA GLY A 57 -31.04 -20.51 41.54
C GLY A 57 -30.17 -19.27 41.69
N ALA A 58 -30.82 -18.12 41.84
CA ALA A 58 -30.31 -16.75 41.92
C ALA A 58 -29.27 -16.41 43.02
N CYS A 59 -28.54 -15.32 42.72
CA CYS A 59 -28.08 -14.21 43.57
C CYS A 59 -27.83 -14.43 45.07
N ALA A 60 -26.59 -14.21 45.49
CA ALA A 60 -26.29 -13.58 46.77
C ALA A 60 -25.04 -12.71 46.65
N ALA A 61 -25.22 -11.41 46.90
CA ALA A 61 -24.15 -10.45 47.11
C ALA A 61 -23.49 -10.73 48.47
N PHE A 62 -22.15 -10.82 48.49
CA PHE A 62 -21.39 -10.70 49.73
C PHE A 62 -20.16 -9.82 49.51
N ILE A 63 -20.16 -8.75 50.29
CA ILE A 63 -19.07 -7.82 50.55
C ILE A 63 -17.93 -8.62 51.18
N ALA A 64 -16.75 -8.59 50.55
CA ALA A 64 -15.52 -9.14 51.12
C ALA A 64 -14.62 -7.99 51.57
N SER A 65 -14.44 -7.91 52.89
CA SER A 65 -13.41 -7.13 53.57
C SER A 65 -12.09 -7.91 53.61
N ASP A 66 -11.00 -7.19 53.34
CA ASP A 66 -9.60 -7.59 53.46
C ASP A 66 -9.26 -8.19 54.85
N PRO A 67 -8.28 -9.12 54.92
CA PRO A 67 -6.99 -8.67 55.46
C PRO A 67 -5.75 -9.27 54.77
N THR A 68 -4.81 -8.37 54.45
CA THR A 68 -3.35 -8.50 54.53
C THR A 68 -2.73 -9.90 54.56
N THR A 69 -2.03 -10.25 53.49
CA THR A 69 -0.83 -11.11 53.56
C THR A 69 0.27 -10.48 52.68
N LYS A 70 1.45 -10.25 53.26
CA LYS A 70 2.65 -9.76 52.56
C LYS A 70 3.10 -10.82 51.53
N PRO A 71 3.68 -10.46 50.38
CA PRO A 71 4.30 -11.44 49.51
C PRO A 71 5.69 -11.78 50.06
N GLU A 72 5.90 -13.06 50.38
CA GLU A 72 7.23 -13.64 50.47
C GLU A 72 7.78 -13.85 49.05
N ASN A 73 9.03 -13.44 48.87
CA ASN A 73 9.98 -13.76 47.80
C ASN A 73 9.45 -14.71 46.72
N ASP A 74 9.06 -14.15 45.57
CA ASP A 74 9.04 -14.91 44.33
C ASP A 74 10.28 -14.55 43.53
N ASP A 75 11.04 -15.59 43.22
CA ASP A 75 12.33 -15.56 42.56
C ASP A 75 12.14 -14.92 41.18
N GLY A 76 12.75 -13.76 40.98
CA GLY A 76 12.70 -13.01 39.74
C GLY A 76 13.41 -13.76 38.62
N GLY A 77 12.73 -14.76 38.06
CA GLY A 77 13.08 -15.36 36.79
C GLY A 77 12.97 -14.28 35.72
N ASN A 78 14.12 -13.70 35.39
CA ASN A 78 14.25 -12.76 34.30
C ASN A 78 14.02 -13.53 32.99
N TYR A 79 12.74 -13.68 32.60
CA TYR A 79 12.37 -14.21 31.30
C TYR A 79 12.84 -13.18 30.27
N GLU A 80 14.05 -13.35 29.75
CA GLU A 80 14.49 -12.63 28.55
C GLU A 80 13.57 -13.04 27.41
N MET A 81 12.56 -12.21 27.12
CA MET A 81 11.74 -12.33 25.93
C MET A 81 12.65 -12.18 24.70
N LEU A 82 12.93 -13.29 24.03
CA LEU A 82 13.61 -13.28 22.74
C LEU A 82 12.69 -12.57 21.75
N THR A 83 13.15 -11.41 21.28
CA THR A 83 12.42 -10.60 20.30
C THR A 83 13.03 -10.84 18.92
N GLN A 84 12.25 -11.42 18.02
CA GLN A 84 12.65 -11.62 16.63
C GLN A 84 12.27 -10.38 15.81
N LYS A 85 13.26 -9.69 15.25
CA LYS A 85 13.03 -8.53 14.38
C LYS A 85 12.95 -8.96 12.92
N PHE A 86 12.03 -8.37 12.18
CA PHE A 86 11.85 -8.54 10.74
C PHE A 86 12.13 -7.23 10.02
N VAL A 87 12.80 -7.31 8.88
CA VAL A 87 13.01 -6.19 7.95
C VAL A 87 12.53 -6.57 6.58
N PHE A 88 11.92 -5.63 5.87
CA PHE A 88 11.51 -5.81 4.49
C PHE A 88 12.74 -6.01 3.60
N ARG A 89 12.64 -6.91 2.62
CA ARG A 89 13.74 -7.31 1.74
C ARG A 89 14.37 -6.10 1.03
N PRO A 90 15.63 -5.75 1.33
CA PRO A 90 16.28 -4.58 0.73
C PRO A 90 16.50 -4.74 -0.78
N GLU A 91 16.61 -5.97 -1.26
CA GLU A 91 16.83 -6.29 -2.67
C GLU A 91 15.66 -5.85 -3.55
N LEU A 92 14.46 -5.71 -2.96
CA LEU A 92 13.28 -5.22 -3.67
C LEU A 92 13.39 -3.73 -4.03
N PHE A 93 14.37 -3.01 -3.47
CA PHE A 93 14.66 -1.60 -3.71
C PHE A 93 16.00 -1.38 -4.42
N ASP A 94 16.63 -2.45 -4.94
CA ASP A 94 17.93 -2.35 -5.60
C ASP A 94 17.80 -2.03 -7.10
N VAL A 95 17.27 -0.84 -7.40
CA VAL A 95 17.12 -0.37 -8.79
C VAL A 95 18.41 0.33 -9.23
N THR A 96 19.36 -0.46 -9.74
CA THR A 96 20.70 0.03 -10.14
C THR A 96 20.77 0.59 -11.55
N LYS A 97 19.82 0.22 -12.43
CA LYS A 97 19.81 0.63 -13.84
C LYS A 97 18.43 1.11 -14.26
N PRO A 98 18.33 2.11 -15.16
CA PRO A 98 17.07 2.45 -15.79
C PRO A 98 16.45 1.23 -16.47
N TYR A 99 15.13 1.07 -16.38
CA TYR A 99 14.43 -0.06 -17.01
C TYR A 99 14.52 0.00 -18.53
N ILE A 100 14.70 1.20 -19.10
CA ILE A 100 14.93 1.45 -20.53
C ILE A 100 15.97 2.57 -20.64
N THR A 101 17.04 2.34 -21.41
CA THR A 101 18.07 3.34 -21.66
C THR A 101 17.75 4.19 -22.92
N PRO A 102 18.23 5.45 -23.00
CA PRO A 102 18.03 6.30 -24.17
C PRO A 102 18.63 5.74 -25.48
N ALA A 103 19.67 4.91 -25.40
CA ALA A 103 20.32 4.30 -26.56
C ALA A 103 19.42 3.25 -27.24
N VAL A 104 18.77 2.39 -26.45
CA VAL A 104 17.77 1.41 -26.94
C VAL A 104 16.52 2.13 -27.49
N HIS A 105 16.18 3.29 -26.92
CA HIS A 105 15.12 4.15 -27.44
C HIS A 105 15.47 4.75 -28.81
N LYS A 106 16.71 5.20 -29.01
CA LYS A 106 17.21 5.65 -30.32
C LYS A 106 17.31 4.50 -31.32
N GLU A 107 17.69 3.29 -30.93
CA GLU A 107 17.70 2.13 -31.83
C GLU A 107 16.29 1.67 -32.22
N CYS A 108 15.31 1.71 -31.32
CA CYS A 108 13.90 1.41 -31.64
C CYS A 108 13.26 2.49 -32.55
N GLN A 109 13.69 3.74 -32.41
CA GLN A 109 13.31 4.82 -33.33
C GLN A 109 14.04 4.71 -34.68
N GLN A 110 15.34 4.40 -34.67
CA GLN A 110 16.15 4.25 -35.88
C GLN A 110 15.90 2.96 -36.63
N SER A 111 15.46 1.87 -36.00
CA SER A 111 15.01 0.66 -36.69
C SER A 111 13.75 0.94 -37.50
N ASN A 112 12.86 1.78 -36.97
CA ASN A 112 11.68 2.26 -37.68
C ASN A 112 12.05 3.25 -38.81
N GLU A 113 13.12 4.03 -38.68
CA GLU A 113 13.59 4.96 -39.72
C GLU A 113 14.52 4.32 -40.78
N LYS A 114 15.31 3.30 -40.42
CA LYS A 114 16.23 2.61 -41.35
C LYS A 114 15.53 1.63 -42.28
N GLU A 115 14.37 1.09 -41.90
CA GLU A 115 13.48 0.40 -42.85
C GLU A 115 12.92 1.35 -43.94
N ASP A 116 12.88 2.66 -43.68
CA ASP A 116 12.35 3.67 -44.62
C ASP A 116 13.42 4.23 -45.60
N LEU A 117 14.71 3.98 -45.40
CA LEU A 117 15.80 4.54 -46.23
C LEU A 117 16.36 3.60 -47.31
N MET A 118 15.99 2.32 -47.35
CA MET A 118 16.55 1.34 -48.30
C MET A 118 15.77 1.15 -49.61
N ASN A 119 14.74 1.95 -49.90
CA ASN A 119 13.95 1.79 -51.14
C ASN A 119 13.83 3.11 -51.91
N GLY A 120 14.88 3.46 -52.66
CA GLY A 120 14.90 4.72 -53.39
C GLY A 120 15.81 4.79 -54.62
N VAL A 121 15.77 3.85 -55.58
CA VAL A 121 16.12 4.13 -56.99
C VAL A 121 15.30 3.25 -57.96
N LYS A 122 14.71 3.89 -58.97
CA LYS A 122 13.74 3.39 -59.98
C LYS A 122 14.34 2.41 -61.02
N LYS A 123 13.54 1.43 -61.51
CA LYS A 123 13.14 1.31 -62.93
C LYS A 123 12.03 0.28 -63.17
N GLU A 124 11.21 0.59 -64.19
CA GLU A 124 9.92 0.00 -64.57
C GLU A 124 10.00 -1.43 -65.13
N ILE A 125 8.93 -2.23 -64.93
CA ILE A 125 8.04 -2.84 -65.96
C ILE A 125 7.29 -4.07 -65.39
N SER A 126 5.96 -4.06 -65.59
CA SER A 126 4.98 -5.17 -65.68
C SER A 126 4.66 -6.12 -64.49
N ILE A 127 3.37 -6.05 -64.10
CA ILE A 127 2.39 -7.12 -63.81
C ILE A 127 2.63 -8.06 -62.60
N SER A 128 1.74 -7.93 -61.59
CA SER A 128 0.93 -8.98 -60.93
C SER A 128 0.80 -8.83 -59.40
N ILE A 129 -0.47 -8.73 -58.97
CA ILE A 129 -1.11 -9.27 -57.76
C ILE A 129 -0.54 -8.85 -56.37
N ILE A 130 -1.49 -8.43 -55.51
CA ILE A 130 -1.60 -8.54 -54.04
C ILE A 130 -1.91 -7.18 -53.38
N GLY A 131 -3.00 -7.17 -52.62
CA GLY A 131 -3.73 -5.99 -52.15
C GLY A 131 -2.94 -4.99 -51.30
N LYS A 132 -3.19 -3.71 -51.58
CA LYS A 132 -2.67 -2.54 -50.85
C LYS A 132 -3.08 -2.56 -49.38
N LYS A 133 -2.16 -2.88 -48.46
CA LYS A 133 -2.25 -2.40 -47.06
C LYS A 133 -1.65 -0.99 -47.02
N ARG A 134 -2.51 0.02 -46.84
CA ARG A 134 -2.12 1.42 -46.61
C ARG A 134 -1.18 1.52 -45.39
N LYS A 135 -0.02 2.17 -45.56
CA LYS A 135 0.82 2.68 -44.45
C LYS A 135 -0.07 3.52 -43.52
N ARG A 136 -0.20 3.16 -42.24
CA ARG A 136 -0.85 4.01 -41.22
C ARG A 136 0.18 5.05 -40.76
N CYS A 137 -0.06 6.31 -41.07
CA CYS A 137 0.51 7.43 -40.31
C CYS A 137 0.12 7.23 -38.84
N VAL A 138 1.07 7.27 -37.91
CA VAL A 138 0.78 7.18 -36.47
C VAL A 138 0.19 8.52 -36.04
N VAL A 139 -1.11 8.68 -36.28
CA VAL A 139 -1.88 9.81 -35.76
C VAL A 139 -2.10 9.53 -34.28
N PHE A 140 -1.46 10.32 -33.41
CA PHE A 140 -1.72 10.28 -31.98
C PHE A 140 -3.21 10.52 -31.72
N ASN A 141 -3.79 9.75 -30.80
CA ASN A 141 -5.17 10.00 -30.38
C ASN A 141 -5.23 11.23 -29.45
N GLN A 142 -6.41 11.83 -29.30
CA GLN A 142 -6.57 13.03 -28.48
C GLN A 142 -6.02 12.87 -27.06
N GLY A 143 -6.21 11.71 -26.43
CA GLY A 143 -5.70 11.47 -25.08
C GLY A 143 -4.17 11.39 -24.99
N GLU A 144 -3.49 11.03 -26.07
CA GLU A 144 -2.02 11.08 -26.17
C GLU A 144 -1.54 12.52 -26.34
N LEU A 145 -2.23 13.32 -27.16
CA LEU A 145 -1.94 14.75 -27.32
C LEU A 145 -2.14 15.50 -26.00
N ASP A 146 -3.26 15.27 -25.31
CA ASP A 146 -3.54 15.89 -24.01
C ASP A 146 -2.45 15.52 -22.98
N ALA A 147 -1.97 14.26 -23.00
CA ALA A 147 -0.92 13.80 -22.10
C ALA A 147 0.45 14.43 -22.41
N MET A 148 0.76 14.66 -23.69
CA MET A 148 1.97 15.38 -24.11
C MET A 148 1.92 16.86 -23.71
N GLU A 149 0.77 17.51 -23.89
CA GLU A 149 0.57 18.90 -23.48
C GLU A 149 0.72 19.04 -21.95
N TYR A 150 0.07 18.17 -21.19
CA TYR A 150 0.19 18.12 -19.74
C TYR A 150 1.65 17.87 -19.30
N HIS A 151 2.33 16.90 -19.91
CA HIS A 151 3.74 16.64 -19.63
C HIS A 151 4.60 17.87 -19.87
N THR A 152 4.39 18.59 -20.98
CA THR A 152 5.14 19.81 -21.32
C THR A 152 5.01 20.87 -20.23
N LYS A 153 3.83 21.00 -19.61
CA LYS A 153 3.58 21.97 -18.52
C LYS A 153 4.38 21.67 -17.24
N ILE A 154 4.56 20.39 -16.90
CA ILE A 154 5.20 19.98 -15.64
C ILE A 154 6.66 19.52 -15.82
N ARG A 155 7.13 19.43 -17.07
CA ARG A 155 8.44 18.85 -17.42
C ARG A 155 9.60 19.54 -16.72
N GLU A 156 9.67 20.85 -16.82
CA GLU A 156 10.77 21.65 -16.23
C GLU A 156 10.74 21.55 -14.72
N LEU A 157 9.55 21.64 -14.10
CA LEU A 157 9.38 21.48 -12.67
C LEU A 157 9.89 20.13 -12.16
N ILE A 158 9.55 19.03 -12.85
CA ILE A 158 10.03 17.70 -12.49
C ILE A 158 11.54 17.61 -12.67
N LEU A 159 12.08 18.10 -13.79
CA LEU A 159 13.50 18.02 -14.08
C LEU A 159 14.33 18.80 -13.05
N ASP A 160 14.01 20.08 -12.85
CA ASP A 160 14.78 20.96 -11.98
C ASP A 160 14.60 20.60 -10.49
N GLY A 161 13.36 20.29 -10.09
CA GLY A 161 13.07 19.92 -8.72
C GLY A 161 13.68 18.57 -8.32
N SER A 162 13.65 17.58 -9.21
CA SER A 162 14.32 16.30 -8.94
C SER A 162 15.83 16.44 -8.95
N LEU A 163 16.41 17.25 -9.84
CA LEU A 163 17.86 17.48 -9.89
C LEU A 163 18.39 18.01 -8.55
N GLN A 164 17.71 18.98 -7.94
CA GLN A 164 18.11 19.53 -6.64
C GLN A 164 18.09 18.46 -5.53
N LEU A 165 17.03 17.65 -5.48
CA LEU A 165 16.89 16.56 -4.51
C LEU A 165 17.93 15.46 -4.72
N ILE A 166 18.21 15.10 -5.97
CA ILE A 166 19.22 14.10 -6.33
C ILE A 166 20.62 14.59 -5.94
N GLN A 167 20.93 15.88 -6.18
CA GLN A 167 22.23 16.46 -5.80
C GLN A 167 22.48 16.39 -4.29
N GLU A 168 21.49 16.75 -3.47
CA GLU A 168 21.63 16.60 -2.00
C GLU A 168 21.69 15.12 -1.58
N GLY A 169 20.96 14.23 -2.26
CA GLY A 169 21.06 12.78 -2.04
C GLY A 169 22.45 12.20 -2.33
N LEU A 170 23.11 12.65 -3.40
CA LEU A 170 24.48 12.27 -3.73
C LEU A 170 25.48 12.84 -2.71
N LYS A 171 25.30 14.12 -2.32
CA LYS A 171 26.16 14.80 -1.35
C LYS A 171 26.08 14.20 0.06
N SER A 172 24.92 13.70 0.46
CA SER A 172 24.76 13.00 1.74
C SER A 172 25.19 11.52 1.70
N GLY A 173 25.61 11.00 0.54
CA GLY A 173 25.96 9.59 0.36
C GLY A 173 24.75 8.63 0.40
N PHE A 174 23.53 9.14 0.23
CA PHE A 174 22.34 8.30 0.13
C PHE A 174 22.21 7.69 -1.27
N LEU A 175 22.52 8.48 -2.31
CA LEU A 175 22.65 8.03 -3.69
C LEU A 175 24.13 7.88 -4.06
N TYR A 176 24.44 6.98 -4.99
CA TYR A 176 25.82 6.65 -5.36
C TYR A 176 26.04 6.83 -6.87
N PRO A 177 27.05 7.61 -7.30
CA PRO A 177 27.35 7.77 -8.73
C PRO A 177 27.60 6.44 -9.43
N LEU A 178 27.16 6.31 -10.69
CA LEU A 178 27.24 5.09 -11.50
C LEU A 178 28.65 4.49 -11.67
N PHE A 179 29.69 5.24 -11.34
CA PHE A 179 31.09 4.80 -11.48
C PHE A 179 31.53 3.82 -10.39
N GLU A 180 30.78 3.70 -9.29
CA GLU A 180 30.96 2.63 -8.31
C GLU A 180 30.20 1.38 -8.78
N LYS A 181 30.81 0.60 -9.68
CA LYS A 181 30.31 -0.73 -10.02
C LYS A 181 30.43 -1.65 -8.80
N GLN A 182 29.43 -1.67 -7.93
CA GLN A 182 29.11 -2.90 -7.23
C GLN A 182 28.39 -3.81 -8.23
N ASP A 183 29.15 -4.66 -8.93
CA ASP A 183 28.63 -5.88 -9.53
C ASP A 183 28.19 -6.82 -8.39
N LYS A 184 27.19 -6.42 -7.61
CA LYS A 184 26.40 -7.38 -6.85
C LYS A 184 25.51 -8.06 -7.86
N CYS A 185 25.97 -9.20 -8.35
CA CYS A 185 25.12 -10.17 -9.03
C CYS A 185 24.09 -10.65 -8.00
N SER A 186 23.01 -9.91 -7.86
CA SER A 186 21.88 -10.28 -7.00
C SER A 186 21.32 -11.58 -7.56
N LYS A 187 21.46 -12.67 -6.80
CA LYS A 187 20.86 -13.96 -7.17
C LYS A 187 19.36 -13.72 -7.43
N PRO A 188 18.77 -14.31 -8.49
CA PRO A 188 17.34 -14.16 -8.73
C PRO A 188 16.58 -14.63 -7.50
N ILE A 189 15.81 -13.72 -6.91
CA ILE A 189 15.00 -14.01 -5.74
C ILE A 189 13.80 -14.81 -6.22
N THR A 190 13.68 -16.04 -5.75
CA THR A 190 12.43 -16.79 -5.87
C THR A 190 11.47 -16.25 -4.83
N LEU A 191 10.80 -15.13 -5.13
CA LEU A 191 9.60 -14.75 -4.38
C LEU A 191 8.54 -15.83 -4.62
N PRO A 192 7.67 -16.13 -3.64
CA PRO A 192 6.56 -17.05 -3.87
C PRO A 192 5.74 -16.56 -5.05
N LEU A 193 5.40 -17.49 -5.93
CA LEU A 193 4.50 -17.27 -7.05
C LEU A 193 3.10 -17.02 -6.48
N ASP A 194 2.66 -15.76 -6.32
CA ASP A 194 1.31 -15.32 -5.86
C ASP A 194 0.55 -16.44 -5.11
N THR A 195 1.09 -16.90 -3.97
CA THR A 195 0.66 -18.17 -3.34
C THR A 195 -0.71 -18.07 -2.69
N CYS A 196 -1.17 -16.85 -2.42
CA CYS A 196 -2.50 -16.57 -1.91
C CYS A 196 -3.19 -15.52 -2.79
N ASN A 197 -4.15 -15.96 -3.60
CA ASN A 197 -4.98 -15.06 -4.40
C ASN A 197 -6.05 -14.42 -3.51
N LEU A 198 -5.64 -13.43 -2.72
CA LEU A 198 -6.54 -12.66 -1.83
C LEU A 198 -7.81 -12.17 -2.56
N PRO A 199 -7.74 -11.69 -3.82
CA PRO A 199 -8.95 -11.35 -4.59
C PRO A 199 -9.93 -12.50 -4.79
N GLU A 200 -9.46 -13.70 -5.13
CA GLU A 200 -10.34 -14.88 -5.25
C GLU A 200 -10.97 -15.26 -3.93
N LEU A 201 -10.24 -15.12 -2.82
CA LEU A 201 -10.82 -15.31 -1.49
C LEU A 201 -11.92 -14.30 -1.18
N CYS A 202 -11.74 -13.03 -1.53
CA CYS A 202 -12.79 -12.03 -1.42
C CYS A 202 -14.01 -12.38 -2.28
N GLU A 203 -13.84 -12.94 -3.48
CA GLU A 203 -14.95 -13.42 -4.31
C GLU A 203 -15.71 -14.57 -3.63
N MET A 204 -15.00 -15.54 -3.05
CA MET A 204 -15.62 -16.63 -2.30
C MET A 204 -16.36 -16.14 -1.06
N ALA A 205 -15.78 -15.17 -0.36
CA ALA A 205 -16.35 -14.59 0.86
C ALA A 205 -17.69 -13.87 0.64
N LYS A 206 -18.03 -13.46 -0.60
CA LYS A 206 -19.34 -12.88 -0.93
C LYS A 206 -20.52 -13.80 -0.65
N HIS A 207 -20.26 -15.10 -0.61
CA HIS A 207 -21.27 -16.11 -0.34
C HIS A 207 -21.42 -16.44 1.16
N LEU A 208 -20.59 -15.82 2.02
CA LEU A 208 -20.73 -15.97 3.46
C LEU A 208 -21.97 -15.21 3.96
N PRO A 209 -22.69 -15.75 4.97
CA PRO A 209 -23.79 -15.03 5.60
C PRO A 209 -23.30 -13.69 6.17
N SER A 210 -24.05 -12.62 5.93
CA SER A 210 -23.78 -11.34 6.58
C SER A 210 -23.92 -11.47 8.09
N LEU A 211 -23.01 -10.87 8.85
CA LEU A 211 -23.17 -10.71 10.30
C LEU A 211 -24.43 -9.89 10.59
N ASN A 212 -25.11 -10.21 11.68
CA ASN A 212 -26.26 -9.43 12.13
C ASN A 212 -25.82 -8.00 12.49
N GLU A 213 -26.68 -6.99 12.28
CA GLU A 213 -26.37 -5.59 12.63
C GLU A 213 -25.99 -5.38 14.11
N MET A 214 -26.33 -6.35 14.97
CA MET A 214 -26.06 -6.35 16.41
C MET A 214 -24.73 -6.99 16.81
N GLU A 215 -23.99 -7.63 15.89
CA GLU A 215 -22.70 -8.26 16.18
C GLU A 215 -21.54 -7.26 16.12
N HIS A 216 -20.49 -7.51 16.92
CA HIS A 216 -19.30 -6.68 16.96
C HIS A 216 -18.62 -6.65 15.58
N GLN A 217 -18.58 -5.47 14.97
CA GLN A 217 -18.02 -5.25 13.62
C GLN A 217 -16.50 -5.13 13.61
N THR A 218 -15.89 -5.13 14.79
CA THR A 218 -14.45 -5.14 14.98
C THR A 218 -14.01 -6.48 15.58
N LEU A 219 -12.86 -6.95 15.13
CA LEU A 219 -12.15 -8.07 15.70
C LEU A 219 -10.81 -7.57 16.26
N GLN A 220 -10.72 -7.48 17.58
CA GLN A 220 -9.47 -7.15 18.24
C GLN A 220 -8.61 -8.41 18.38
N LEU A 221 -7.38 -8.37 17.88
CA LEU A 221 -6.42 -9.45 18.08
C LEU A 221 -5.91 -9.39 19.52
N VAL A 222 -6.12 -10.45 20.30
CA VAL A 222 -5.74 -10.50 21.72
C VAL A 222 -4.33 -11.08 21.90
N GLU A 223 -3.99 -12.17 21.22
CA GLU A 223 -2.71 -12.89 21.36
C GLU A 223 -1.72 -12.56 20.22
N GLU A 224 -0.45 -13.00 20.33
CA GLU A 224 0.61 -12.76 19.33
C GLU A 224 0.48 -13.62 18.07
N ASP A 225 0.08 -14.88 18.25
CA ASP A 225 -0.20 -15.87 17.19
C ASP A 225 -1.69 -16.26 17.27
N THR A 226 -2.59 -15.37 16.86
CA THR A 226 -4.02 -15.68 16.92
C THR A 226 -4.45 -16.43 15.66
N SER A 227 -4.94 -17.66 15.80
CA SER A 227 -5.69 -18.32 14.73
C SER A 227 -7.05 -17.65 14.59
N VAL A 228 -7.15 -16.65 13.71
CA VAL A 228 -8.42 -15.99 13.41
C VAL A 228 -9.21 -16.85 12.43
N THR A 229 -10.52 -16.98 12.65
CA THR A 229 -11.36 -17.67 11.66
C THR A 229 -11.41 -16.85 10.37
N GLU A 230 -11.34 -17.52 9.23
CA GLU A 230 -11.31 -16.81 7.94
C GLU A 230 -12.57 -15.98 7.72
N GLN A 231 -13.72 -16.43 8.24
CA GLN A 231 -14.97 -15.69 8.19
C GLN A 231 -14.86 -14.33 8.89
N ASP A 232 -14.22 -14.27 10.05
CA ASP A 232 -14.05 -13.01 10.79
C ASP A 232 -13.12 -12.03 10.03
N LEU A 233 -12.12 -12.53 9.31
CA LEU A 233 -11.20 -11.69 8.51
C LEU A 233 -11.90 -10.96 7.35
N PHE A 234 -12.95 -11.55 6.77
CA PHE A 234 -13.69 -10.95 5.65
C PHE A 234 -14.88 -10.09 6.10
N LEU A 235 -15.48 -10.39 7.25
CA LEU A 235 -16.74 -9.78 7.69
C LEU A 235 -16.55 -8.66 8.72
N ARG A 236 -15.36 -8.49 9.28
CA ARG A 236 -15.06 -7.51 10.35
C ARG A 236 -13.80 -6.71 10.05
N VAL A 237 -13.72 -5.52 10.65
CA VAL A 237 -12.48 -4.76 10.69
C VAL A 237 -11.57 -5.41 11.74
N VAL A 238 -10.42 -5.91 11.30
CA VAL A 238 -9.43 -6.55 12.16
C VAL A 238 -8.48 -5.50 12.71
N GLU A 239 -8.24 -5.51 14.01
CA GLU A 239 -7.41 -4.50 14.69
C GLU A 239 -6.24 -5.15 15.44
N ASN A 240 -5.03 -4.65 15.15
CA ASN A 240 -3.89 -4.79 16.04
C ASN A 240 -3.72 -3.50 16.85
N ASN A 241 -4.41 -3.41 17.99
CA ASN A 241 -4.33 -2.25 18.88
C ASN A 241 -3.07 -2.25 19.77
N SER A 242 -2.21 -3.27 19.66
CA SER A 242 -1.00 -3.39 20.48
C SER A 242 0.12 -2.49 19.96
N SER A 243 1.14 -2.28 20.80
CA SER A 243 2.37 -1.58 20.45
C SER A 243 3.40 -2.45 19.71
N PHE A 244 3.07 -3.72 19.43
CA PHE A 244 3.97 -4.69 18.80
C PHE A 244 3.34 -5.33 17.56
N THR A 245 4.17 -6.03 16.78
CA THR A 245 3.70 -6.74 15.58
C THR A 245 3.01 -8.03 15.97
N LYS A 246 1.90 -8.32 15.29
CA LYS A 246 1.17 -9.59 15.43
C LYS A 246 1.28 -10.41 14.16
N VAL A 247 1.12 -11.71 14.27
CA VAL A 247 1.06 -12.60 13.11
C VAL A 247 -0.34 -13.20 13.03
N ILE A 248 -0.91 -13.18 11.82
CA ILE A 248 -2.12 -13.95 11.51
C ILE A 248 -1.80 -15.01 10.47
N THR A 249 -2.53 -16.11 10.53
CA THR A 249 -2.46 -17.17 9.52
C THR A 249 -3.76 -17.17 8.71
N LEU A 250 -3.65 -17.09 7.40
CA LEU A 250 -4.77 -17.16 6.45
C LEU A 250 -4.39 -18.16 5.35
N MET A 251 -5.20 -19.19 5.13
CA MET A 251 -4.93 -20.25 4.14
C MET A 251 -3.53 -20.89 4.28
N GLY A 252 -3.06 -21.07 5.53
CA GLY A 252 -1.74 -21.63 5.83
C GLY A 252 -0.56 -20.69 5.57
N GLN A 253 -0.81 -19.45 5.12
CA GLN A 253 0.21 -18.42 4.93
C GLN A 253 0.22 -17.45 6.11
N LYS A 254 1.41 -16.97 6.50
CA LYS A 254 1.59 -16.04 7.63
C LYS A 254 1.74 -14.60 7.15
N TYR A 255 1.10 -13.68 7.87
CA TYR A 255 1.11 -12.25 7.58
C TYR A 255 1.49 -11.44 8.83
N LEU A 256 2.45 -10.54 8.69
CA LEU A 256 2.94 -9.64 9.75
C LEU A 256 2.10 -8.36 9.79
N LEU A 257 1.37 -8.15 10.88
CA LEU A 257 0.54 -6.97 11.09
C LEU A 257 1.31 -5.91 11.87
N PRO A 258 1.47 -4.69 11.34
CA PRO A 258 2.10 -3.59 12.06
C PRO A 258 1.42 -3.29 13.41
N PRO A 259 2.15 -2.71 14.38
CA PRO A 259 1.53 -2.17 15.59
C PRO A 259 0.51 -1.09 15.26
N LYS A 260 -0.57 -1.00 16.04
CA LYS A 260 -1.63 0.01 15.90
C LYS A 260 -2.27 0.07 14.51
N SER A 261 -2.28 -1.01 13.73
CA SER A 261 -2.91 -1.04 12.40
C SER A 261 -4.27 -1.72 12.45
N SER A 262 -5.19 -1.25 11.63
CA SER A 262 -6.49 -1.90 11.41
C SER A 262 -6.68 -2.18 9.92
N PHE A 263 -7.41 -3.24 9.57
CA PHE A 263 -7.73 -3.51 8.17
C PHE A 263 -9.07 -4.20 7.95
N LEU A 264 -9.59 -4.07 6.73
CA LEU A 264 -10.71 -4.86 6.24
C LEU A 264 -10.31 -5.49 4.89
N LEU A 265 -10.25 -6.82 4.86
CA LEU A 265 -10.01 -7.60 3.66
C LEU A 265 -11.34 -7.87 2.97
N SER A 266 -11.73 -7.00 2.05
CA SER A 266 -12.95 -7.17 1.26
C SER A 266 -12.87 -6.40 -0.05
N ASP A 267 -13.81 -6.68 -0.95
CA ASP A 267 -13.99 -5.87 -2.15
C ASP A 267 -15.06 -4.78 -1.96
N ILE A 268 -15.29 -3.99 -3.01
CA ILE A 268 -16.25 -2.87 -2.98
C ILE A 268 -17.70 -3.29 -2.67
N SER A 269 -18.08 -4.53 -2.96
CA SER A 269 -19.43 -5.04 -2.67
C SER A 269 -19.63 -5.31 -1.17
N CYS A 270 -18.55 -5.55 -0.43
CA CYS A 270 -18.55 -5.90 0.99
C CYS A 270 -17.86 -4.83 1.86
N MET A 271 -18.08 -3.55 1.57
CA MET A 271 -17.48 -2.42 2.32
C MET A 271 -18.26 -2.01 3.59
N GLN A 272 -19.41 -2.65 3.86
CA GLN A 272 -20.29 -2.29 5.00
C GLN A 272 -19.60 -2.30 6.37
N PRO A 273 -18.72 -3.27 6.71
CA PRO A 273 -18.03 -3.25 8.00
C PRO A 273 -17.19 -1.99 8.21
N LEU A 274 -16.56 -1.46 7.15
CA LEU A 274 -15.79 -0.21 7.21
C LEU A 274 -16.72 0.99 7.43
N LEU A 275 -17.90 1.01 6.80
CA LEU A 275 -18.87 2.11 6.98
C LEU A 275 -19.48 2.12 8.37
N ASN A 276 -19.63 0.94 8.96
CA ASN A 276 -20.21 0.80 10.29
C ASN A 276 -19.14 0.88 11.40
N TYR A 277 -17.85 1.00 11.04
CA TYR A 277 -16.72 1.12 11.96
C TYR A 277 -16.80 2.34 12.92
N ARG A 278 -17.80 3.22 12.75
CA ARG A 278 -18.10 4.41 13.56
C ARG A 278 -16.93 5.40 13.71
N LYS A 279 -15.94 5.31 12.81
CA LYS A 279 -14.83 6.26 12.70
C LYS A 279 -15.01 7.11 11.45
N THR A 280 -14.58 8.36 11.55
CA THR A 280 -14.39 9.26 10.41
C THR A 280 -12.92 9.63 10.34
N PHE A 281 -12.40 9.80 9.14
CA PHE A 281 -10.96 9.94 8.89
C PHE A 281 -10.60 11.36 8.52
N ASP A 282 -9.52 11.88 9.12
CA ASP A 282 -8.94 13.20 8.80
C ASP A 282 -8.14 13.16 7.48
N VAL A 283 -7.62 11.99 7.11
CA VAL A 283 -6.93 11.77 5.84
C VAL A 283 -7.41 10.46 5.22
N ILE A 284 -7.75 10.52 3.93
CA ILE A 284 -8.08 9.34 3.14
C ILE A 284 -7.13 9.31 1.94
N VAL A 285 -6.31 8.27 1.83
CA VAL A 285 -5.47 7.98 0.67
C VAL A 285 -6.17 6.92 -0.19
N ILE A 286 -6.18 7.11 -1.51
CA ILE A 286 -6.85 6.21 -2.45
C ILE A 286 -5.90 5.88 -3.61
N ASP A 287 -5.68 4.59 -3.89
CA ASP A 287 -4.97 4.12 -5.09
C ASP A 287 -5.87 3.21 -5.94
N PRO A 288 -6.85 3.76 -6.69
CA PRO A 288 -7.82 2.93 -7.40
C PRO A 288 -7.17 2.00 -8.43
N PRO A 289 -7.72 0.80 -8.67
CA PRO A 289 -7.28 -0.08 -9.73
C PRO A 289 -7.75 0.47 -11.09
N TRP A 290 -7.04 1.46 -11.60
CA TRP A 290 -7.36 2.14 -12.85
C TRP A 290 -7.28 1.21 -14.06
N GLN A 291 -8.32 1.22 -14.91
CA GLN A 291 -8.37 0.38 -16.10
C GLN A 291 -7.18 0.59 -17.05
N ASN A 292 -6.43 -0.48 -17.31
CA ASN A 292 -5.33 -0.51 -18.28
C ASN A 292 -5.64 -1.39 -19.50
N LYS A 293 -5.30 -0.91 -20.70
CA LYS A 293 -5.51 -1.62 -21.98
C LYS A 293 -4.60 -2.85 -22.12
N SER A 294 -3.43 -2.86 -21.48
CA SER A 294 -2.44 -3.95 -21.59
C SER A 294 -2.78 -5.19 -20.76
N VAL A 295 -3.72 -5.08 -19.81
CA VAL A 295 -4.06 -6.14 -18.85
C VAL A 295 -5.55 -6.43 -18.86
N LYS A 296 -6.17 -6.44 -20.05
CA LYS A 296 -7.61 -6.71 -20.23
C LYS A 296 -8.08 -8.12 -19.80
N ARG A 297 -7.21 -8.93 -19.17
CA ARG A 297 -7.47 -10.34 -18.82
C ARG A 297 -7.67 -10.59 -17.31
N SER A 298 -7.56 -9.58 -16.45
CA SER A 298 -7.80 -9.70 -15.01
C SER A 298 -9.10 -9.02 -14.60
N ASN A 299 -9.96 -9.72 -13.83
CA ASN A 299 -11.21 -9.19 -13.26
C ASN A 299 -11.01 -8.13 -12.15
N SER A 300 -9.79 -7.63 -11.96
CA SER A 300 -9.36 -6.79 -10.83
C SER A 300 -9.63 -5.27 -11.01
N TYR A 301 -10.09 -4.82 -12.19
CA TYR A 301 -10.28 -3.38 -12.45
C TYR A 301 -11.70 -2.90 -12.16
N LEU A 302 -11.82 -1.76 -11.48
CA LEU A 302 -13.10 -1.09 -11.27
C LEU A 302 -13.42 -0.12 -12.42
N SER A 303 -14.70 -0.05 -12.77
CA SER A 303 -15.22 0.99 -13.64
C SER A 303 -15.21 2.35 -12.94
N PRO A 304 -15.12 3.47 -13.68
CA PRO A 304 -15.25 4.81 -13.09
C PRO A 304 -16.53 4.98 -12.26
N LEU A 305 -17.64 4.38 -12.69
CA LEU A 305 -18.91 4.42 -11.96
C LEU A 305 -18.82 3.72 -10.60
N GLN A 306 -18.19 2.54 -10.53
CA GLN A 306 -17.98 1.83 -9.27
C GLN A 306 -17.10 2.63 -8.31
N ILE A 307 -16.01 3.23 -8.81
CA ILE A 307 -15.15 4.10 -7.98
C ILE A 307 -15.97 5.26 -7.42
N LYS A 308 -16.81 5.91 -8.25
CA LYS A 308 -17.67 7.03 -7.84
C LYS A 308 -18.70 6.66 -6.77
N GLN A 309 -19.13 5.40 -6.71
CA GLN A 309 -20.09 4.91 -5.72
C GLN A 309 -19.51 4.75 -4.31
N ILE A 310 -18.19 4.84 -4.13
CA ILE A 310 -17.57 4.80 -2.81
C ILE A 310 -18.08 6.00 -2.00
N PRO A 311 -18.70 5.78 -0.83
CA PRO A 311 -19.30 6.83 -0.02
C PRO A 311 -18.24 7.59 0.80
N ILE A 312 -17.28 8.24 0.14
CA ILE A 312 -16.26 9.08 0.79
C ILE A 312 -16.87 10.11 1.76
N PRO A 313 -17.99 10.79 1.45
CA PRO A 313 -18.60 11.73 2.40
C PRO A 313 -19.07 11.11 3.72
N LYS A 314 -19.27 9.78 3.80
CA LYS A 314 -19.61 9.09 5.05
C LYS A 314 -18.38 8.70 5.86
N LEU A 315 -17.24 8.53 5.21
CA LEU A 315 -15.97 8.14 5.82
C LEU A 315 -15.14 9.36 6.23
N ALA A 316 -15.28 10.47 5.53
CA ALA A 316 -14.50 11.68 5.75
C ALA A 316 -14.95 12.45 7.00
N ALA A 317 -13.99 12.83 7.84
CA ALA A 317 -14.19 13.83 8.88
C ALA A 317 -14.33 15.24 8.25
N PRO A 318 -14.82 16.24 9.00
CA PRO A 318 -14.78 17.63 8.57
C PRO A 318 -13.38 18.07 8.12
N ASN A 319 -13.30 18.73 6.97
CA ASN A 319 -12.05 19.18 6.35
C ASN A 319 -11.03 18.04 6.07
N CYS A 320 -11.52 16.80 5.88
CA CYS A 320 -10.69 15.65 5.53
C CYS A 320 -9.82 15.94 4.29
N LEU A 321 -8.55 15.57 4.37
CA LEU A 321 -7.63 15.57 3.22
C LEU A 321 -7.80 14.27 2.42
N LEU A 322 -8.26 14.40 1.19
CA LEU A 322 -8.31 13.30 0.24
C LEU A 322 -7.06 13.34 -0.64
N VAL A 323 -6.34 12.22 -0.73
CA VAL A 323 -5.17 12.07 -1.60
C VAL A 323 -5.42 10.91 -2.56
N THR A 324 -5.40 11.16 -3.86
CA THR A 324 -5.69 10.14 -4.88
C THR A 324 -4.53 9.94 -5.83
N TRP A 325 -3.98 8.72 -5.86
CA TRP A 325 -2.98 8.32 -6.85
C TRP A 325 -3.62 8.22 -8.24
N VAL A 326 -2.94 8.78 -9.24
CA VAL A 326 -3.42 8.79 -10.63
C VAL A 326 -2.30 8.43 -11.61
N THR A 327 -2.61 7.51 -12.51
CA THR A 327 -1.74 7.20 -13.65
C THR A 327 -1.59 8.40 -14.60
N ASN A 328 -0.54 8.45 -15.42
CA ASN A 328 -0.33 9.50 -16.45
C ASN A 328 -1.34 9.49 -17.62
N ARG A 329 -2.47 8.80 -17.50
CA ARG A 329 -3.54 8.84 -18.49
C ARG A 329 -4.46 10.00 -18.21
N GLN A 330 -4.51 10.96 -19.13
CA GLN A 330 -5.27 12.19 -18.93
C GLN A 330 -6.77 11.98 -18.67
N LYS A 331 -7.36 10.90 -19.20
CA LYS A 331 -8.75 10.52 -18.90
C LYS A 331 -9.00 10.29 -17.40
N HIS A 332 -8.04 9.73 -16.66
CA HIS A 332 -8.19 9.48 -15.23
C HIS A 332 -8.04 10.77 -14.44
N LEU A 333 -7.10 11.64 -14.84
CA LEU A 333 -6.93 12.96 -14.25
C LEU A 333 -8.18 13.83 -14.41
N ARG A 334 -8.76 13.87 -15.62
CA ARG A 334 -10.03 14.56 -15.89
C ARG A 334 -11.18 13.97 -15.07
N PHE A 335 -11.34 12.65 -15.08
CA PHE A 335 -12.37 11.98 -14.26
C PHE A 335 -12.27 12.36 -12.78
N ILE A 336 -11.07 12.39 -12.20
CA ILE A 336 -10.88 12.79 -10.81
C ILE A 336 -11.35 14.23 -10.58
N LYS A 337 -10.83 15.18 -11.37
CA LYS A 337 -11.05 16.62 -11.16
C LYS A 337 -12.47 17.08 -11.53
N GLU A 338 -13.05 16.52 -12.58
CA GLU A 338 -14.31 16.99 -13.18
C GLU A 338 -15.53 16.20 -12.71
N GLU A 339 -15.37 14.94 -12.28
CA GLU A 339 -16.50 14.07 -11.94
C GLU A 339 -16.43 13.51 -10.52
N LEU A 340 -15.30 12.92 -10.13
CA LEU A 340 -15.16 12.16 -8.89
C LEU A 340 -15.19 13.09 -7.68
N TYR A 341 -14.25 14.04 -7.63
CA TYR A 341 -14.13 14.98 -6.51
C TYR A 341 -15.39 15.84 -6.34
N PRO A 342 -15.95 16.44 -7.42
CA PRO A 342 -17.24 17.15 -7.31
C PRO A 342 -18.36 16.27 -6.74
N SER A 343 -18.45 15.00 -7.14
CA SER A 343 -19.49 14.09 -6.61
C SER A 343 -19.34 13.76 -5.12
N TRP A 344 -18.12 13.84 -4.61
CA TRP A 344 -17.81 13.69 -3.19
C TRP A 344 -17.76 15.01 -2.42
N SER A 345 -18.07 16.14 -3.09
CA SER A 345 -17.94 17.48 -2.49
C SER A 345 -16.51 17.78 -2.02
N VAL A 346 -15.54 17.35 -2.82
CA VAL A 346 -14.11 17.59 -2.61
C VAL A 346 -13.64 18.67 -3.56
N GLU A 347 -12.95 19.66 -3.02
CA GLU A 347 -12.25 20.69 -3.79
C GLU A 347 -10.80 20.27 -4.00
N VAL A 348 -10.30 20.39 -5.23
CA VAL A 348 -8.88 20.15 -5.52
C VAL A 348 -8.06 21.29 -4.94
N VAL A 349 -7.05 20.96 -4.12
CA VAL A 349 -6.19 21.96 -3.47
C VAL A 349 -4.75 21.93 -3.99
N ALA A 350 -4.27 20.78 -4.45
CA ALA A 350 -2.92 20.65 -4.98
C ALA A 350 -2.77 19.39 -5.87
N GLU A 351 -1.72 19.36 -6.66
CA GLU A 351 -1.28 18.21 -7.45
C GLU A 351 0.22 17.98 -7.21
N TRP A 352 0.58 16.81 -6.71
CA TRP A 352 1.97 16.41 -6.46
C TRP A 352 2.42 15.30 -7.41
N HIS A 353 3.73 15.05 -7.49
CA HIS A 353 4.29 14.04 -8.38
C HIS A 353 5.31 13.15 -7.66
N TRP A 354 5.09 11.85 -7.69
CA TRP A 354 6.10 10.87 -7.29
C TRP A 354 7.03 10.57 -8.44
N VAL A 355 8.28 11.00 -8.34
CA VAL A 355 9.37 10.78 -9.31
C VAL A 355 10.21 9.59 -8.88
N LYS A 356 10.45 8.68 -9.83
CA LYS A 356 11.12 7.40 -9.65
C LYS A 356 12.53 7.47 -10.20
N ILE A 357 13.49 7.24 -9.33
CA ILE A 357 14.92 7.24 -9.66
C ILE A 357 15.57 5.89 -9.34
N THR A 358 16.75 5.66 -9.89
CA THR A 358 17.67 4.58 -9.52
C THR A 358 18.45 4.95 -8.26
N ASN A 359 19.20 3.99 -7.70
CA ASN A 359 20.15 4.23 -6.60
C ASN A 359 21.28 5.22 -6.96
N SER A 360 21.44 5.50 -8.25
CA SER A 360 22.38 6.49 -8.79
C SER A 360 21.75 7.86 -9.09
N GLY A 361 20.45 8.02 -8.86
CA GLY A 361 19.73 9.26 -9.14
C GLY A 361 19.29 9.43 -10.61
N GLU A 362 19.45 8.42 -11.47
CA GLU A 362 18.91 8.47 -12.82
C GLU A 362 17.41 8.17 -12.83
N PHE A 363 16.65 8.76 -13.76
CA PHE A 363 15.25 8.36 -13.91
C PHE A 363 15.13 6.91 -14.39
N VAL A 364 14.19 6.16 -13.79
CA VAL A 364 13.95 4.75 -14.16
C VAL A 364 13.43 4.58 -15.60
N PHE A 365 12.86 5.65 -16.16
CA PHE A 365 12.52 5.79 -17.58
C PHE A 365 12.96 7.18 -18.06
N PRO A 366 13.31 7.37 -19.34
CA PRO A 366 13.56 8.70 -19.87
C PRO A 366 12.34 9.61 -19.64
N LEU A 367 12.57 10.83 -19.13
CA LEU A 367 11.51 11.79 -18.80
C LEU A 367 10.56 12.05 -19.99
N ASP A 368 11.15 12.18 -21.18
CA ASP A 368 10.44 12.45 -22.43
C ASP A 368 9.89 11.19 -23.13
N SER A 369 9.94 10.02 -22.49
CA SER A 369 9.41 8.79 -23.11
C SER A 369 7.90 8.93 -23.42
N PRO A 370 7.45 8.54 -24.62
CA PRO A 370 6.06 8.76 -25.06
C PRO A 370 5.05 7.86 -24.35
N HIS A 371 5.48 6.70 -23.83
CA HIS A 371 4.57 5.67 -23.31
C HIS A 371 4.67 5.45 -21.80
N LYS A 372 5.86 5.62 -21.21
CA LYS A 372 6.07 5.45 -19.77
C LYS A 372 6.77 6.66 -19.23
N LYS A 373 6.23 7.27 -18.18
CA LYS A 373 6.89 8.37 -17.49
C LYS A 373 7.58 7.85 -16.23
N PRO A 374 8.71 8.45 -15.81
CA PRO A 374 9.35 8.12 -14.54
C PRO A 374 8.63 8.74 -13.35
N TYR A 375 7.39 9.19 -13.51
CA TYR A 375 6.62 9.79 -12.43
C TYR A 375 5.16 9.34 -12.44
N GLU A 376 4.48 9.47 -11.30
CA GLU A 376 3.04 9.29 -11.14
C GLU A 376 2.45 10.51 -10.41
N GLY A 377 1.19 10.85 -10.69
CA GLY A 377 0.53 12.00 -10.08
C GLY A 377 -0.21 11.64 -8.80
N LEU A 378 -0.33 12.62 -7.90
CA LEU A 378 -1.20 12.60 -6.73
C LEU A 378 -2.08 13.84 -6.80
N ILE A 379 -3.39 13.66 -6.75
CA ILE A 379 -4.34 14.77 -6.64
C ILE A 379 -4.74 14.88 -5.17
N LEU A 380 -4.62 16.08 -4.62
CA LEU A 380 -4.97 16.37 -3.24
C LEU A 380 -6.22 17.25 -3.25
N GLY A 381 -7.16 16.93 -2.38
CA GLY A 381 -8.38 17.71 -2.22
C GLY A 381 -8.87 17.76 -0.79
N ARG A 382 -9.70 18.75 -0.47
CA ARG A 382 -10.34 18.88 0.85
C ARG A 382 -11.84 18.71 0.72
N VAL A 383 -12.42 17.90 1.60
CA VAL A 383 -13.88 17.74 1.69
C VAL A 383 -14.48 19.04 2.20
N GLN A 384 -15.38 19.62 1.41
CA GLN A 384 -16.12 20.82 1.79
C GLN A 384 -17.32 20.45 2.67
N GLU A 385 -17.53 21.19 3.76
CA GLU A 385 -18.78 21.10 4.51
C GLU A 385 -19.92 21.73 3.70
N LYS A 386 -21.03 21.00 3.57
CA LYS A 386 -22.24 21.50 2.88
C LYS A 386 -23.01 22.54 3.71
N THR A 387 -22.68 22.73 4.97
CA THR A 387 -23.40 23.62 5.89
C THR A 387 -22.60 24.90 6.12
N ALA A 388 -22.94 25.95 5.38
CA ALA A 388 -22.47 27.30 5.62
C ALA A 388 -23.05 27.85 6.93
N LEU A 389 -22.39 27.55 8.04
CA LEU A 389 -22.29 28.46 9.17
C LEU A 389 -20.81 28.50 9.53
N PRO A 390 -20.12 29.65 9.45
CA PRO A 390 -18.78 29.76 9.97
C PRO A 390 -18.87 29.66 11.50
N LEU A 391 -18.92 28.44 12.02
CA LEU A 391 -18.55 28.17 13.39
C LEU A 391 -17.11 28.67 13.50
N ARG A 392 -16.94 29.74 14.27
CA ARG A 392 -15.65 30.29 14.68
C ARG A 392 -14.94 29.27 15.57
N ASN A 393 -14.54 28.16 14.97
CA ASN A 393 -13.51 27.28 15.50
C ASN A 393 -12.26 27.61 14.67
N ALA A 394 -11.74 28.81 14.90
CA ALA A 394 -10.30 29.00 14.85
C ALA A 394 -9.70 27.94 15.78
N ASP A 395 -8.65 27.27 15.33
CA ASP A 395 -7.70 26.44 16.11
C ASP A 395 -7.33 25.08 15.46
N VAL A 396 -7.30 25.01 14.13
CA VAL A 396 -6.23 24.26 13.48
C VAL A 396 -5.67 25.13 12.36
N ASN A 397 -4.50 25.72 12.58
CA ASN A 397 -3.68 26.34 11.51
C ASN A 397 -3.17 25.22 10.59
N VAL A 398 -4.06 24.62 9.79
CA VAL A 398 -3.66 23.69 8.75
C VAL A 398 -2.92 24.50 7.70
N LEU A 399 -1.62 24.23 7.52
CA LEU A 399 -0.81 24.93 6.53
C LEU A 399 -1.41 24.75 5.13
N PRO A 400 -1.40 25.80 4.29
CA PRO A 400 -1.83 25.67 2.91
C PRO A 400 -0.96 24.61 2.22
N ILE A 401 -1.61 23.70 1.51
CA ILE A 401 -0.93 22.64 0.79
C ILE A 401 -0.33 23.26 -0.48
N PRO A 402 1.00 23.26 -0.64
CA PRO A 402 1.64 23.84 -1.81
C PRO A 402 1.40 22.96 -3.04
N ASP A 403 1.26 23.59 -4.19
CA ASP A 403 1.07 22.88 -5.45
C ASP A 403 2.40 22.34 -6.01
N HIS A 404 2.32 21.31 -6.83
CA HIS A 404 3.43 20.73 -7.60
C HIS A 404 4.68 20.33 -6.78
N LYS A 405 4.48 19.74 -5.60
CA LYS A 405 5.59 19.14 -4.85
C LYS A 405 6.01 17.79 -5.43
N LEU A 406 7.30 17.50 -5.30
CA LEU A 406 7.90 16.25 -5.73
C LEU A 406 8.14 15.32 -4.54
N ILE A 407 7.79 14.05 -4.72
CA ILE A 407 8.28 12.96 -3.89
C ILE A 407 9.28 12.20 -4.74
N VAL A 408 10.57 12.24 -4.42
CA VAL A 408 11.62 11.54 -5.18
C VAL A 408 12.05 10.32 -4.38
N SER A 409 11.98 9.13 -4.98
CA SER A 409 12.47 7.92 -4.32
C SER A 409 12.83 6.82 -5.31
N VAL A 410 13.61 5.85 -4.80
CA VAL A 410 13.82 4.59 -5.47
C VAL A 410 12.53 3.75 -5.35
N PRO A 411 11.94 3.31 -6.47
CA PRO A 411 10.73 2.51 -6.41
C PRO A 411 11.03 1.10 -5.93
N CYS A 412 10.07 0.50 -5.24
CA CYS A 412 10.05 -0.94 -5.04
C CYS A 412 9.83 -1.64 -6.39
N THR A 413 10.50 -2.78 -6.58
CA THR A 413 10.32 -3.66 -7.76
C THR A 413 8.96 -4.34 -7.77
N LEU A 414 8.32 -4.49 -6.60
CA LEU A 414 6.96 -4.99 -6.49
C LEU A 414 5.97 -4.02 -7.15
N HIS A 415 5.12 -4.55 -8.01
CA HIS A 415 4.20 -3.75 -8.80
C HIS A 415 3.25 -2.93 -7.91
N SER A 416 3.15 -1.64 -8.21
CA SER A 416 2.27 -0.67 -7.53
C SER A 416 2.50 -0.53 -6.02
N HIS A 417 3.69 -0.84 -5.51
CA HIS A 417 4.07 -0.49 -4.14
C HIS A 417 4.48 0.99 -4.08
N LYS A 418 3.56 1.86 -3.67
CA LYS A 418 3.75 3.32 -3.56
C LYS A 418 4.55 3.68 -2.30
N PRO A 419 5.31 4.79 -2.30
CA PRO A 419 5.94 5.28 -1.09
C PRO A 419 4.86 5.67 -0.07
N PRO A 420 5.01 5.27 1.20
CA PRO A 420 4.14 5.74 2.27
C PRO A 420 4.15 7.27 2.38
N LEU A 421 2.98 7.85 2.68
CA LEU A 421 2.80 9.30 2.65
C LEU A 421 2.81 9.98 4.02
N ALA A 422 2.83 9.23 5.13
CA ALA A 422 2.62 9.82 6.45
C ALA A 422 3.69 10.89 6.81
N GLU A 423 4.97 10.65 6.51
CA GLU A 423 6.02 11.66 6.81
C GLU A 423 5.97 12.89 5.90
N VAL A 424 5.51 12.77 4.64
CA VAL A 424 5.42 13.92 3.72
C VAL A 424 4.15 14.74 3.93
N LEU A 425 3.10 14.11 4.48
CA LEU A 425 1.84 14.77 4.80
C LEU A 425 1.81 15.36 6.21
N LYS A 426 2.74 14.97 7.10
CA LYS A 426 2.74 15.33 8.54
C LYS A 426 2.52 16.82 8.83
N ASP A 427 3.06 17.71 7.99
CA ASP A 427 2.99 19.16 8.20
C ASP A 427 1.63 19.75 7.77
N TYR A 428 0.81 18.98 7.04
CA TYR A 428 -0.47 19.40 6.45
C TYR A 428 -1.69 18.66 7.04
N ILE A 429 -1.45 17.76 8.00
CA ILE A 429 -2.47 16.93 8.63
C ILE A 429 -2.44 17.17 10.14
N LYS A 430 -3.55 16.84 10.81
CA LYS A 430 -3.58 16.92 12.27
C LYS A 430 -2.65 15.85 12.86
N PRO A 431 -1.86 16.17 13.89
CA PRO A 431 -1.19 15.14 14.67
C PRO A 431 -2.25 14.23 15.30
N ASP A 432 -1.93 12.94 15.42
CA ASP A 432 -2.80 11.92 16.01
C ASP A 432 -4.22 11.83 15.39
N GLY A 433 -4.33 12.16 14.10
CA GLY A 433 -5.57 12.03 13.35
C GLY A 433 -5.90 10.60 12.95
N GLU A 434 -7.14 10.37 12.51
CA GLU A 434 -7.55 9.07 11.98
C GLU A 434 -7.23 9.01 10.47
N TYR A 435 -6.54 7.95 10.04
CA TYR A 435 -6.07 7.81 8.67
C TYR A 435 -6.60 6.54 8.01
N LEU A 436 -7.04 6.67 6.75
CA LEU A 436 -7.58 5.56 5.96
C LEU A 436 -6.84 5.42 4.62
N GLU A 437 -6.46 4.20 4.26
CA GLU A 437 -5.98 3.85 2.92
C GLU A 437 -7.00 2.94 2.22
N LEU A 438 -7.58 3.41 1.12
CA LEU A 438 -8.50 2.66 0.27
C LEU A 438 -7.77 2.03 -0.92
N PHE A 439 -8.13 0.79 -1.25
CA PHE A 439 -7.41 -0.08 -2.19
C PHE A 439 -5.98 -0.38 -1.74
N ALA A 440 -5.80 -0.42 -0.42
CA ALA A 440 -4.52 -0.71 0.19
C ALA A 440 -4.03 -2.11 -0.19
N ARG A 441 -2.71 -2.24 -0.26
CA ARG A 441 -1.98 -3.51 -0.36
C ARG A 441 -0.94 -3.70 0.73
N ASN A 442 -0.74 -2.65 1.52
CA ASN A 442 0.21 -2.56 2.59
C ASN A 442 -0.51 -2.00 3.83
N LEU A 443 -0.14 -2.50 5.00
CA LEU A 443 -0.58 -1.94 6.27
C LEU A 443 0.45 -0.94 6.79
N GLN A 444 -0.02 0.12 7.44
CA GLN A 444 0.81 1.13 8.10
C GLN A 444 0.39 1.29 9.56
N PRO A 445 1.34 1.51 10.50
CA PRO A 445 1.01 1.80 11.89
C PRO A 445 0.14 3.04 12.03
N GLY A 446 -0.95 2.95 12.79
CA GLY A 446 -1.90 4.03 13.01
C GLY A 446 -2.88 4.26 11.85
N TRP A 447 -2.87 3.40 10.83
CA TRP A 447 -3.78 3.50 9.69
C TRP A 447 -4.84 2.39 9.73
N THR A 448 -6.03 2.74 9.27
CA THR A 448 -7.01 1.77 8.80
C THR A 448 -6.79 1.53 7.31
N SER A 449 -6.73 0.28 6.87
CA SER A 449 -6.49 -0.07 5.48
C SER A 449 -7.62 -0.93 4.93
N TRP A 450 -8.06 -0.69 3.71
CA TRP A 450 -9.11 -1.47 3.07
C TRP A 450 -8.75 -1.84 1.64
N GLY A 451 -9.01 -3.09 1.27
CA GLY A 451 -8.84 -3.58 -0.09
C GLY A 451 -8.89 -5.10 -0.17
N ASN A 452 -9.13 -5.64 -1.37
CA ASN A 452 -9.16 -7.07 -1.63
C ASN A 452 -7.75 -7.70 -1.73
N GLU A 453 -6.70 -6.88 -1.65
CA GLU A 453 -5.30 -7.30 -1.56
C GLU A 453 -4.61 -6.67 -0.33
N VAL A 454 -5.37 -6.25 0.70
CA VAL A 454 -4.87 -5.40 1.79
C VAL A 454 -3.70 -5.97 2.60
N LEU A 455 -3.56 -7.29 2.61
CA LEU A 455 -2.45 -8.00 3.27
C LEU A 455 -1.30 -8.39 2.33
N LYS A 456 -1.34 -8.00 1.06
CA LYS A 456 -0.40 -8.49 0.04
C LYS A 456 1.05 -8.30 0.45
N PHE A 457 1.42 -7.12 0.94
CA PHE A 457 2.79 -6.81 1.34
C PHE A 457 3.11 -7.14 2.81
N GLN A 458 2.18 -7.78 3.52
CA GLN A 458 2.36 -8.25 4.90
C GLN A 458 2.84 -9.71 4.93
N HIS A 459 2.85 -10.40 3.79
CA HIS A 459 3.30 -11.79 3.71
C HIS A 459 4.75 -11.93 4.21
N VAL A 460 5.00 -12.90 5.09
CA VAL A 460 6.31 -13.09 5.74
C VAL A 460 7.48 -13.22 4.76
N ASP A 461 7.25 -13.73 3.55
CA ASP A 461 8.29 -13.89 2.54
C ASP A 461 8.82 -12.57 1.96
N TYR A 462 8.14 -11.45 2.16
CA TYR A 462 8.69 -10.13 1.85
C TYR A 462 9.65 -9.60 2.93
N PHE A 463 9.81 -10.34 4.03
CA PHE A 463 10.64 -9.98 5.16
C PHE A 463 11.80 -10.96 5.34
N ILE A 464 12.84 -10.48 6.02
CA ILE A 464 13.99 -11.24 6.49
C ILE A 464 14.01 -11.12 8.00
N ALA A 465 14.10 -12.26 8.69
CA ALA A 465 14.35 -12.30 10.12
C ALA A 465 15.81 -11.91 10.38
N LEU A 466 16.04 -10.87 11.20
CA LEU A 466 17.38 -10.49 11.65
C LEU A 466 17.80 -11.40 12.80
N GLU A 467 18.96 -12.04 12.70
CA GLU A 467 19.45 -12.89 13.79
C GLU A 467 19.59 -12.07 15.09
N SER A 468 19.10 -12.65 16.19
CA SER A 468 19.16 -12.07 17.53
C SER A 468 20.60 -12.07 18.03
N GLY A 469 21.40 -11.09 17.63
CA GLY A 469 22.71 -10.80 18.21
C GLY A 469 23.90 -10.99 17.28
N SER A 470 24.50 -9.85 16.92
CA SER A 470 25.96 -9.68 16.87
C SER A 470 26.32 -8.40 17.60
#